data_AF-A0A8T5T4E7-F1
#
_entry.id   AF-A0A8T5T4E7-F1
#
_cell.length_a   1.000
_cell.length_b   1.000
_cell.length_c   1.000
_cell.angle_alpha   90.00
_cell.angle_beta   90.00
_cell.angle_gamma   90.00
#
_symmetry.space_group_name_H-M   'P 1'
#
loop_
_entity.id
_entity.type
_entity.pdbx_description
1 polymer ?
#
loop_
_entity_poly.entity_id
_entity_poly.type
_entity_poly.pdbx_seq_one_letter_code
_entity_poly.pdbx_strand_id
1 'polypeptide(L)'
;MSEAEKSEKPQQNKMLNATQGLKNIMGRHFLAIEQAYRDGKPTAWATSGSPVEMLYAMDVQPMLPENSATVSAAQKYSQNFIELAEAEGYSYDLCSYFKTNVGAVLSNAGMAEGGTRKPTFMLSTDVICDTHVNWFEVQAERFNVPHYTIDVPHV
;
A
#
# COMPACT_ATOMS: atom_id res chain seq x y z
N MET A 1 58.24 -7.53 10.04
CA MET A 1 56.99 -8.26 10.27
C MET A 1 55.88 -7.46 9.61
N SER A 2 55.61 -7.69 8.33
CA SER A 2 54.51 -7.06 7.60
C SER A 2 53.43 -8.12 7.42
N GLU A 3 52.40 -8.07 8.26
CA GLU A 3 51.19 -8.87 8.07
C GLU A 3 50.45 -8.31 6.84
N ALA A 4 50.31 -9.16 5.82
CA ALA A 4 49.52 -8.84 4.64
C ALA A 4 48.04 -8.91 5.01
N GLU A 5 47.35 -7.77 4.94
CA GLU A 5 45.89 -7.68 5.00
C GLU A 5 45.29 -8.51 3.86
N LYS A 6 44.58 -9.58 4.21
CA LYS A 6 43.71 -10.29 3.25
C LYS A 6 42.50 -9.42 2.98
N SER A 7 42.45 -8.81 1.79
CA SER A 7 41.23 -8.16 1.30
C SER A 7 40.14 -9.21 1.07
N GLU A 8 39.10 -9.22 1.89
CA GLU A 8 37.89 -9.99 1.61
C GLU A 8 37.25 -9.48 0.32
N LYS A 9 37.08 -10.37 -0.67
CA LYS A 9 36.41 -10.05 -1.93
C LYS A 9 34.91 -9.82 -1.64
N PRO A 10 34.27 -8.77 -2.19
CA PRO A 10 32.87 -8.52 -1.95
C PRO A 10 32.05 -9.70 -2.45
N GLN A 11 31.30 -10.32 -1.54
CA GLN A 11 30.48 -11.49 -1.81
C GLN A 11 29.41 -11.11 -2.83
N GLN A 12 29.53 -11.64 -4.04
CA GLN A 12 28.64 -11.32 -5.15
C GLN A 12 27.27 -11.94 -4.85
N ASN A 13 26.36 -11.14 -4.29
CA ASN A 13 25.04 -11.58 -3.84
C ASN A 13 24.19 -11.97 -5.06
N LYS A 14 24.24 -13.26 -5.43
CA LYS A 14 23.46 -13.81 -6.54
C LYS A 14 22.00 -13.86 -6.10
N MET A 15 21.15 -13.06 -6.76
CA MET A 15 19.72 -13.01 -6.44
C MET A 15 19.10 -14.40 -6.64
N LEU A 16 18.36 -14.86 -5.64
CA LEU A 16 17.70 -16.16 -5.70
C LEU A 16 16.59 -16.16 -6.74
N ASN A 17 16.37 -17.29 -7.41
CA ASN A 17 15.26 -17.45 -8.37
C ASN A 17 13.90 -17.13 -7.72
N ALA A 18 13.72 -17.51 -6.44
CA ALA A 18 12.52 -17.17 -5.68
C ALA A 18 12.35 -15.66 -5.50
N THR A 19 13.42 -14.92 -5.19
CA THR A 19 13.38 -13.45 -5.07
C THR A 19 13.01 -12.80 -6.40
N GLN A 20 13.56 -13.27 -7.51
CA GLN A 20 13.18 -12.78 -8.84
C GLN A 20 11.71 -13.10 -9.14
N GLY A 21 11.23 -14.30 -8.77
CA GLY A 21 9.84 -14.70 -8.91
C GLY A 21 8.89 -13.77 -8.14
N LEU A 22 9.19 -13.50 -6.87
CA LEU A 22 8.39 -12.58 -6.04
C LEU A 22 8.35 -11.16 -6.61
N LYS A 23 9.50 -10.63 -7.07
CA LYS A 23 9.56 -9.32 -7.75
C LYS A 23 8.64 -9.27 -8.97
N ASN A 24 8.61 -10.33 -9.77
CA ASN A 24 7.75 -10.40 -10.94
C ASN A 24 6.26 -10.45 -10.56
N ILE A 25 5.89 -11.20 -9.51
CA ILE A 25 4.51 -11.27 -9.02
C ILE A 25 4.04 -9.91 -8.50
N MET A 26 4.85 -9.26 -7.66
CA MET A 26 4.55 -7.91 -7.17
C MET A 26 4.43 -6.89 -8.30
N GLY A 27 5.37 -6.92 -9.25
CA GLY A 27 5.34 -6.03 -10.42
C GLY A 27 4.06 -6.22 -11.23
N ARG A 28 3.64 -7.47 -11.47
CA ARG A 28 2.37 -7.78 -12.16
C ARG A 28 1.16 -7.25 -11.40
N HIS A 29 1.14 -7.35 -10.07
CA HIS A 29 0.04 -6.84 -9.25
C HIS A 29 -0.12 -5.31 -9.42
N PHE A 30 0.96 -4.53 -9.27
CA PHE A 30 0.88 -3.07 -9.45
C PHE A 30 0.60 -2.66 -10.91
N LEU A 31 1.10 -3.41 -11.89
CA LEU A 31 0.77 -3.19 -13.30
C LEU A 31 -0.71 -3.46 -13.59
N ALA A 32 -1.31 -4.49 -12.98
CA ALA A 32 -2.73 -4.80 -13.14
C ALA A 32 -3.61 -3.68 -12.57
N ILE A 33 -3.22 -3.08 -11.43
CA ILE A 33 -3.89 -1.90 -10.87
C ILE A 33 -3.85 -0.72 -11.85
N GLU A 34 -2.65 -0.40 -12.37
CA GLU A 34 -2.48 0.70 -13.32
C GLU A 34 -3.27 0.46 -14.62
N GLN A 35 -3.27 -0.78 -15.11
CA GLN A 35 -4.02 -1.17 -16.31
C GLN A 35 -5.53 -1.06 -16.09
N ALA A 36 -6.04 -1.57 -14.97
CA ALA A 36 -7.47 -1.48 -14.63
C ALA A 36 -7.93 -0.01 -14.56
N TYR A 37 -7.12 0.86 -13.95
CA TYR A 37 -7.40 2.29 -13.90
C TYR A 37 -7.44 2.93 -15.31
N ARG A 38 -6.47 2.60 -16.18
CA ARG A 38 -6.43 3.13 -17.56
C ARG A 38 -7.59 2.63 -18.43
N ASP A 39 -7.98 1.39 -18.25
CA ASP A 39 -9.07 0.75 -19.00
C ASP A 39 -10.46 1.16 -18.49
N GLY A 40 -10.53 1.92 -17.39
CA GLY A 40 -11.79 2.28 -16.75
C GLY A 40 -12.50 1.09 -16.11
N LYS A 41 -11.78 0.00 -15.82
CA LYS A 41 -12.33 -1.15 -15.08
C LYS A 41 -12.59 -0.74 -13.62
N PRO A 42 -13.64 -1.29 -12.98
CA PRO A 42 -13.87 -1.05 -11.56
C PRO A 42 -12.65 -1.43 -10.72
N THR A 43 -12.31 -0.57 -9.77
CA THR A 43 -11.23 -0.80 -8.81
C THR A 43 -11.73 -0.54 -7.40
N ALA A 44 -11.20 -1.27 -6.42
CA ALA A 44 -11.54 -1.07 -5.02
C ALA A 44 -10.29 -0.93 -4.18
N TRP A 45 -10.26 0.05 -3.26
CA TRP A 45 -9.33 -0.09 -2.15
C TRP A 45 -9.93 -1.08 -1.18
N ALA A 46 -9.13 -2.08 -0.82
CA ALA A 46 -9.48 -3.12 0.12
C ALA A 46 -8.45 -3.15 1.23
N THR A 47 -8.90 -3.24 2.48
CA THR A 47 -7.97 -3.55 3.57
C THR A 47 -7.39 -4.95 3.35
N SER A 48 -6.17 -5.19 3.82
CA SER A 48 -5.45 -6.46 3.67
C SER A 48 -6.15 -7.68 4.28
N GLY A 49 -7.08 -7.48 5.22
CA GLY A 49 -7.94 -8.53 5.76
C GLY A 49 -9.22 -8.78 4.98
N SER A 50 -9.54 -7.94 3.98
CA SER A 50 -10.76 -8.08 3.19
C SER A 50 -10.70 -9.30 2.27
N PRO A 51 -11.82 -10.02 2.05
CA PRO A 51 -11.88 -11.16 1.13
C PRO A 51 -11.80 -10.70 -0.32
N VAL A 52 -10.57 -10.55 -0.84
CA VAL A 52 -10.30 -10.07 -2.20
C VAL A 52 -10.87 -10.98 -3.29
N GLU A 53 -11.16 -12.25 -2.96
CA GLU A 53 -11.82 -13.21 -3.84
C GLU A 53 -13.19 -12.71 -4.33
N MET A 54 -13.94 -12.01 -3.47
CA MET A 54 -15.22 -11.41 -3.85
C MET A 54 -15.04 -10.32 -4.92
N LEU A 55 -13.98 -9.51 -4.79
CA LEU A 55 -13.66 -8.45 -5.74
C LEU A 55 -13.26 -9.04 -7.09
N TYR A 56 -12.39 -10.04 -7.09
CA TYR A 56 -12.00 -10.73 -8.33
C TYR A 56 -13.18 -11.42 -9.01
N ALA A 57 -14.09 -12.05 -8.25
CA ALA A 57 -15.29 -12.67 -8.80
C ALA A 57 -16.24 -11.68 -9.48
N MET A 58 -16.15 -10.40 -9.12
CA MET A 58 -16.94 -9.30 -9.70
C MET A 58 -16.17 -8.51 -10.77
N ASP A 59 -15.02 -9.01 -11.24
CA ASP A 59 -14.11 -8.32 -12.16
C ASP A 59 -13.64 -6.94 -11.64
N VAL A 60 -13.57 -6.78 -10.31
CA VAL A 60 -13.05 -5.59 -9.64
C VAL A 60 -11.58 -5.81 -9.28
N GLN A 61 -10.70 -4.89 -9.69
CA GLN A 61 -9.28 -4.97 -9.34
C GLN A 61 -9.05 -4.40 -7.92
N PRO A 62 -8.63 -5.23 -6.94
CA PRO A 62 -8.28 -4.75 -5.62
C PRO A 62 -6.96 -3.98 -5.63
N MET A 63 -6.92 -2.94 -4.81
CA MET A 63 -5.75 -2.16 -4.44
C MET A 63 -5.64 -2.21 -2.91
N LEU A 64 -4.45 -2.49 -2.39
CA LEU A 64 -4.22 -2.56 -0.94
C LEU A 64 -3.34 -1.39 -0.53
N PRO A 65 -3.90 -0.29 0.01
CA PRO A 65 -3.13 0.86 0.46
C PRO A 65 -1.98 0.52 1.42
N GLU A 66 -2.12 -0.56 2.21
CA GLU A 66 -1.05 -1.06 3.07
C GLU A 66 0.19 -1.48 2.28
N ASN A 67 0.01 -2.18 1.17
CA ASN A 67 1.12 -2.58 0.29
C ASN A 67 1.83 -1.33 -0.24
N SER A 68 1.08 -0.33 -0.70
CA SER A 68 1.64 0.93 -1.19
C SER A 68 2.45 1.66 -0.10
N ALA A 69 1.94 1.72 1.13
CA ALA A 69 2.68 2.32 2.25
C ALA A 69 3.98 1.56 2.58
N THR A 70 3.99 0.22 2.50
CA THR A 70 5.26 -0.54 2.66
C THR A 70 6.26 -0.26 1.54
N VAL A 71 5.79 -0.06 0.31
CA VAL A 71 6.63 0.31 -0.84
C VAL A 71 7.25 1.69 -0.60
N SER A 72 6.48 2.67 -0.11
CA SER A 72 7.00 3.98 0.28
C SER A 72 8.06 3.87 1.38
N ALA A 73 7.81 3.05 2.41
CA ALA A 73 8.73 2.86 3.53
C ALA A 73 10.04 2.22 3.07
N ALA A 74 9.97 1.14 2.27
CA ALA A 74 11.13 0.45 1.74
C ALA A 74 12.00 1.36 0.84
N GLN A 75 11.38 2.31 0.15
CA GLN A 75 12.06 3.29 -0.70
C GLN A 75 12.39 4.61 -0.01
N LYS A 76 12.15 4.72 1.30
CA LYS A 76 12.44 5.90 2.12
C LYS A 76 11.63 7.15 1.76
N TYR A 77 10.47 6.97 1.13
CA TYR A 77 9.51 8.06 0.87
C TYR A 77 8.54 8.30 2.03
N SER A 78 8.30 7.29 2.88
CA SER A 78 7.26 7.33 3.90
C SER A 78 7.41 8.47 4.91
N GLN A 79 8.64 8.88 5.24
CA GLN A 79 8.86 9.96 6.21
C GLN A 79 8.21 11.27 5.75
N ASN A 80 8.46 11.68 4.50
CA ASN A 80 7.87 12.90 3.95
C ASN A 80 6.34 12.83 3.94
N PHE A 81 5.77 11.67 3.61
CA PHE A 81 4.31 11.49 3.63
C PHE A 81 3.73 11.54 5.04
N ILE A 82 4.42 10.98 6.03
CA ILE A 82 4.00 11.05 7.43
C ILE A 82 4.00 12.50 7.91
N GLU A 83 5.05 13.27 7.63
CA GLU A 83 5.15 14.68 8.00
C GLU A 83 4.04 15.52 7.34
N LEU A 84 3.67 15.21 6.09
CA LEU A 84 2.54 15.85 5.41
C LEU A 84 1.19 15.55 6.09
N ALA A 85 0.96 14.30 6.50
CA ALA A 85 -0.27 13.94 7.21
C ALA A 85 -0.36 14.61 8.60
N GLU A 86 0.76 14.69 9.32
CA GLU A 86 0.81 15.38 10.62
C GLU A 86 0.57 16.89 10.46
N ALA A 87 1.12 17.50 9.40
CA ALA A 87 0.85 18.90 9.06
C ALA A 87 -0.60 19.17 8.67
N GLU A 88 -1.33 18.17 8.15
CA GLU A 88 -2.78 18.24 7.90
C GLU A 88 -3.61 18.19 9.20
N GLY A 89 -2.98 17.85 10.33
CA GLY A 89 -3.61 17.82 11.66
C GLY A 89 -3.90 16.42 12.19
N TYR A 90 -3.45 15.37 11.51
CA TYR A 90 -3.56 14.01 12.03
C TYR A 90 -2.59 13.77 13.19
N SER A 91 -3.05 13.06 14.22
CA SER A 91 -2.23 12.78 15.41
C SER A 91 -0.98 11.96 15.05
N TYR A 92 0.14 12.31 15.67
CA TYR A 92 1.39 11.55 15.59
C TYR A 92 1.22 10.09 16.04
N ASP A 93 0.29 9.81 16.95
CA ASP A 93 0.04 8.46 17.49
C ASP A 93 -0.69 7.53 16.49
N LEU A 94 -1.17 8.06 15.36
CA LEU A 94 -1.79 7.22 14.33
C LEU A 94 -0.75 6.34 13.64
N CYS A 95 -1.23 5.18 13.16
CA CYS A 95 -0.40 4.21 12.47
C CYS A 95 0.37 4.84 11.30
N SER A 96 1.63 4.47 11.13
CA SER A 96 2.46 4.95 10.02
C SER A 96 1.90 4.56 8.65
N TYR A 97 1.16 3.44 8.52
CA TYR A 97 0.43 3.07 7.31
C TYR A 97 -0.60 4.14 6.93
N PHE A 98 -1.44 4.54 7.88
CA PHE A 98 -2.44 5.60 7.71
C PHE A 98 -1.78 6.90 7.27
N LYS A 99 -0.79 7.38 8.05
CA LYS A 99 -0.13 8.67 7.79
C LYS A 99 0.62 8.67 6.45
N THR A 100 1.28 7.56 6.11
CA THR A 100 1.96 7.40 4.81
C THR A 100 0.96 7.47 3.66
N ASN A 101 -0.18 6.78 3.76
CA ASN A 101 -1.19 6.80 2.71
C ASN A 101 -1.87 8.17 2.57
N VAL A 102 -2.24 8.81 3.69
CA VAL A 102 -2.80 10.16 3.68
C VAL A 102 -1.85 11.13 2.98
N GLY A 103 -0.57 11.15 3.37
CA GLY A 103 0.43 12.02 2.75
C GLY A 103 0.71 11.69 1.28
N ALA A 104 0.74 10.41 0.91
CA ALA A 104 0.87 9.99 -0.48
C ALA A 104 -0.30 10.48 -1.35
N VAL A 105 -1.53 10.49 -0.80
CA VAL A 105 -2.69 11.07 -1.49
C VAL A 105 -2.62 12.59 -1.58
N LEU A 106 -2.26 13.29 -0.50
CA LEU A 106 -2.13 14.75 -0.49
C LEU A 106 -1.11 15.26 -1.50
N SER A 107 0.02 14.55 -1.62
CA SER A 107 1.10 14.88 -2.54
C SER A 107 0.88 14.36 -3.97
N ASN A 108 -0.22 13.64 -4.23
CA ASN A 108 -0.50 12.98 -5.50
C ASN A 108 0.67 12.08 -5.95
N ALA A 109 1.22 11.30 -5.01
CA ALA A 109 2.40 10.47 -5.21
C ALA A 109 2.22 9.45 -6.35
N GLY A 110 3.29 9.20 -7.09
CA GLY A 110 3.30 8.19 -8.15
C GLY A 110 3.25 6.77 -7.57
N MET A 111 2.79 5.79 -8.36
CA MET A 111 2.80 4.37 -7.96
C MET A 111 4.19 3.87 -7.56
N ALA A 112 5.24 4.39 -8.19
CA ALA A 112 6.62 4.06 -7.86
C ALA A 112 7.03 4.52 -6.45
N GLU A 113 6.44 5.59 -5.94
CA GLU A 113 6.70 6.13 -4.60
C GLU A 113 5.80 5.49 -3.52
N GLY A 114 4.92 4.56 -3.92
CA GLY A 114 3.87 4.00 -3.06
C GLY A 114 2.60 4.86 -3.01
N GLY A 115 2.35 5.63 -4.07
CA GLY A 115 1.02 6.17 -4.35
C GLY A 115 0.02 5.06 -4.72
N THR A 116 -1.24 5.46 -4.86
CA THR A 116 -2.36 4.59 -5.23
C THR A 116 -3.34 5.36 -6.11
N ARG A 117 -4.13 4.65 -6.94
CA ARG A 117 -5.11 5.27 -7.83
C ARG A 117 -6.43 5.48 -7.12
N LYS A 118 -7.16 6.52 -7.52
CA LYS A 118 -8.53 6.75 -7.04
C LYS A 118 -9.38 5.50 -7.36
N PRO A 119 -10.01 4.87 -6.36
CA PRO A 119 -10.84 3.71 -6.58
C PRO A 119 -12.24 4.07 -7.06
N THR A 120 -12.99 3.08 -7.52
CA THR A 120 -14.44 3.18 -7.75
C THR A 120 -15.21 3.18 -6.42
N PHE A 121 -14.77 2.39 -5.44
CA PHE A 121 -15.33 2.33 -4.08
C PHE A 121 -14.28 1.85 -3.06
N MET A 122 -14.57 2.03 -1.78
CA MET A 122 -13.77 1.53 -0.66
C MET A 122 -14.44 0.29 -0.05
N LEU A 123 -13.65 -0.71 0.31
CA LEU A 123 -14.05 -1.89 1.07
C LEU A 123 -13.12 -2.03 2.28
N SER A 124 -13.65 -1.85 3.49
CA SER A 124 -12.87 -2.08 4.72
C SER A 124 -13.39 -3.27 5.50
N THR A 125 -12.52 -3.80 6.35
CA THR A 125 -12.87 -4.72 7.42
C THR A 125 -12.05 -4.40 8.66
N ASP A 126 -12.62 -4.66 9.81
CA ASP A 126 -12.06 -4.45 11.15
C ASP A 126 -11.30 -5.68 11.70
N VAL A 127 -11.21 -6.77 10.93
CA VAL A 127 -10.46 -8.01 11.29
C VAL A 127 -9.03 -7.73 11.80
N ILE A 128 -8.36 -6.71 11.26
CA ILE A 128 -6.99 -6.36 11.64
C ILE A 128 -6.98 -5.35 12.79
N CYS A 129 -7.71 -4.26 12.62
CA CYS A 129 -7.88 -3.22 13.62
C CYS A 129 -9.07 -2.31 13.25
N ASP A 130 -9.68 -1.72 14.27
CA ASP A 130 -10.80 -0.78 14.08
C ASP A 130 -10.37 0.51 13.37
N THR A 131 -9.10 0.90 13.49
CA THR A 131 -8.58 2.13 12.87
C THR A 131 -8.52 2.07 11.35
N HIS A 132 -8.49 0.87 10.75
CA HIS A 132 -8.59 0.71 9.30
C HIS A 132 -9.94 1.16 8.75
N VAL A 133 -11.03 0.98 9.51
CA VAL A 133 -12.36 1.43 9.10
C VAL A 133 -12.37 2.96 8.98
N ASN A 134 -11.95 3.66 10.04
CA ASN A 134 -11.87 5.12 10.05
C ASN A 134 -10.91 5.67 8.98
N TRP A 135 -9.80 4.97 8.70
CA TRP A 135 -8.91 5.33 7.61
C TRP A 135 -9.61 5.33 6.26
N PHE A 136 -10.36 4.28 5.98
CA PHE A 136 -11.07 4.12 4.72
C PHE A 136 -12.23 5.11 4.61
N GLU A 137 -12.92 5.43 5.71
CA GLU A 137 -13.94 6.49 5.77
C GLU A 137 -13.36 7.85 5.36
N VAL A 138 -12.23 8.25 5.97
CA VAL A 138 -11.53 9.50 5.66
C VAL A 138 -11.19 9.60 4.17
N GLN A 139 -10.65 8.51 3.60
CA GLN A 139 -10.26 8.51 2.20
C GLN A 139 -11.46 8.42 1.26
N ALA A 140 -12.54 7.72 1.65
CA ALA A 140 -13.78 7.68 0.91
C ALA A 140 -14.40 9.07 0.76
N GLU A 141 -14.43 9.84 1.87
CA GLU A 141 -14.88 11.23 1.88
C GLU A 141 -14.00 12.09 0.97
N ARG A 142 -12.66 12.00 1.14
CA ARG A 142 -11.70 12.75 0.33
C ARG A 142 -11.84 12.50 -1.17
N PHE A 143 -12.07 11.25 -1.57
CA PHE A 143 -12.25 10.88 -2.98
C PHE A 143 -13.70 11.00 -3.47
N ASN A 144 -14.65 11.25 -2.57
CA ASN A 144 -16.09 11.22 -2.83
C ASN A 144 -16.52 9.93 -3.54
N VAL A 145 -16.26 8.78 -2.90
CA VAL A 145 -16.61 7.44 -3.40
C VAL A 145 -17.39 6.64 -2.34
N PRO A 146 -18.23 5.67 -2.75
CA PRO A 146 -18.92 4.80 -1.79
C PRO A 146 -17.94 4.02 -0.91
N HIS A 147 -18.32 3.79 0.34
CA HIS A 147 -17.56 2.98 1.29
C HIS A 147 -18.46 1.90 1.90
N TYR A 148 -17.94 0.68 1.92
CA TYR A 148 -18.60 -0.48 2.49
C TYR A 148 -17.69 -1.11 3.54
N THR A 149 -18.26 -1.48 4.69
CA THR A 149 -17.53 -2.12 5.79
C THR A 149 -18.05 -3.53 6.00
N ILE A 150 -17.14 -4.50 6.06
CA ILE A 150 -17.38 -5.85 6.57
C ILE A 150 -16.99 -5.84 8.05
N ASP A 151 -17.99 -5.68 8.91
CA ASP A 151 -17.89 -5.75 10.36
C ASP A 151 -17.80 -7.23 10.79
N VAL A 152 -16.68 -7.59 11.42
CA VAL A 152 -16.37 -8.95 11.86
C VAL A 152 -16.36 -8.99 13.39
N PRO A 153 -17.20 -9.83 14.02
CA PRO A 153 -17.30 -9.88 15.48
C PRO A 153 -15.97 -10.27 16.15
N HIS A 154 -15.57 -9.50 17.16
CA HIS A 154 -14.48 -9.86 18.06
C HIS A 154 -14.94 -10.96 19.02
N VAL A 155 -14.10 -11.97 19.24
CA VAL A 155 -14.34 -13.09 20.17
C VAL A 155 -13.56 -12.94 21.47
#